data_AF-A0A528AHY2-F1
#
_entry.id   AF-A0A528AHY2-F1
#
_cell.length_a   1.000
_cell.length_b   1.000
_cell.length_c   1.000
_cell.angle_alpha   90.00
_cell.angle_beta   90.00
_cell.angle_gamma   90.00
#
_symmetry.space_group_name_H-M   'P 1'
#
loop_
_entity.id
_entity.type
_entity.pdbx_description
1 polymer ?
#
loop_
_entity_poly.entity_id
_entity_poly.type
_entity_poly.pdbx_seq_one_letter_code
_entity_poly.pdbx_strand_id
1 'polypeptide(L)' 'CDPAKTLERAFPVADFSGKFAGLVEVLAPEGTSLDRLVAVGAGKVSGLDDHAWLKLGGTITTSFRKATEVAV' A
#
# COMPACT_ATOMS: atom_id res chain seq x y z
N CYS A 1 -0.85 7.86 13.92
CA CYS A 1 0.56 8.31 13.81
C CYS A 1 1.45 7.06 13.86
N ASP A 2 2.69 7.09 13.34
CA ASP A 2 3.66 5.97 13.37
C ASP A 2 4.86 6.35 14.28
N PRO A 3 4.73 6.24 15.61
CA PRO A 3 5.76 6.71 16.55
C PRO A 3 7.07 5.93 16.44
N ALA A 4 6.98 4.66 16.03
CA ALA A 4 8.12 3.76 15.91
C ALA A 4 8.85 3.86 14.55
N LYS A 5 8.39 4.74 13.64
CA LYS A 5 8.94 4.89 12.28
C LYS A 5 9.00 3.56 11.52
N THR A 6 7.99 2.71 11.71
CA THR A 6 7.91 1.39 11.10
C THR A 6 7.88 1.51 9.57
N LEU A 7 7.15 2.49 9.04
CA LEU A 7 7.04 2.72 7.60
C LEU A 7 8.36 3.18 6.97
N GLU A 8 9.03 4.16 7.59
CA GLU A 8 10.34 4.67 7.15
C GLU A 8 11.40 3.57 7.08
N ARG A 9 11.32 2.58 7.98
CA ARG A 9 12.23 1.43 8.00
C ARG A 9 11.85 0.35 6.99
N ALA A 10 10.56 0.06 6.83
CA ALA A 10 10.10 -1.03 6.01
C ALA A 10 10.21 -0.75 4.50
N PHE A 11 9.93 0.49 4.07
CA PHE A 11 9.89 0.81 2.64
C PHE A 11 11.25 0.61 1.95
N PRO A 12 12.39 1.08 2.50
CA PRO A 12 13.70 0.83 1.92
C PRO A 12 14.09 -0.66 1.93
N VAL A 13 13.76 -1.40 3.00
CA VAL A 13 14.09 -2.84 3.11
C VAL A 13 13.36 -3.67 2.04
N ALA A 14 12.17 -3.23 1.65
CA ALA A 14 11.39 -3.86 0.60
C ALA A 14 11.62 -3.24 -0.79
N ASP A 15 12.61 -2.36 -0.94
CA ASP A 15 12.90 -1.61 -2.17
C ASP A 15 11.66 -0.91 -2.76
N PHE A 16 10.73 -0.49 -1.89
CA PHE A 16 9.50 0.16 -2.32
C PHE A 16 9.79 1.58 -2.80
N SER A 17 9.55 1.80 -4.10
CA SER A 17 9.85 3.06 -4.79
C SER A 17 8.61 3.73 -5.38
N GLY A 18 7.41 3.23 -5.08
CA GLY A 18 6.17 3.72 -5.70
C GLY A 18 5.99 3.34 -7.17
N LYS A 19 6.80 2.41 -7.69
CA LYS A 19 6.64 1.82 -9.03
C LYS A 19 5.20 1.31 -9.22
N PHE A 20 4.64 1.50 -10.41
CA PHE A 20 3.26 1.14 -10.73
C PHE A 20 2.92 -0.31 -10.31
N ALA A 21 1.83 -0.46 -9.57
CA ALA A 21 1.33 -1.71 -8.99
C ALA A 21 2.32 -2.44 -8.03
N GLY A 22 3.39 -1.78 -7.60
CA GLY A 22 4.26 -2.28 -6.53
C GLY A 22 3.52 -2.30 -5.20
N LEU A 23 3.83 -3.28 -4.35
CA LEU A 23 3.16 -3.46 -3.06
C LEU A 23 4.19 -3.58 -1.94
N VAL A 24 3.87 -2.97 -0.80
CA VAL A 24 4.50 -3.25 0.48
C VAL A 24 3.42 -3.43 1.52
N GLU A 25 3.57 -4.44 2.36
CA GLU A 25 2.64 -4.79 3.44
C GLU A 25 3.41 -4.83 4.75
N VAL A 26 2.89 -4.14 5.76
CA VAL A 26 3.52 -4.00 7.07
C VAL A 26 2.47 -4.09 8.17
N LEU A 27 2.89 -4.51 9.36
CA LEU A 27 2.03 -4.43 10.54
C LEU A 27 1.72 -2.97 10.85
N ALA A 28 0.48 -2.70 11.27
CA ALA A 28 0.10 -1.35 11.63
C ALA A 28 0.83 -0.91 12.91
N PRO A 29 1.15 0.39 13.05
CA PRO A 29 1.72 0.91 14.28
C PRO A 29 0.81 0.66 15.49
N GLU A 30 1.43 0.57 16.66
CA GLU A 30 0.72 0.46 17.93
C GLU A 30 -0.27 1.62 18.12
N GLY A 31 -1.42 1.31 18.73
CA GLY A 31 -2.47 2.30 19.01
C GLY A 31 -3.39 2.60 17.83
N THR A 32 -3.18 1.94 16.68
CA THR A 32 -4.15 1.95 15.58
C THR A 32 -5.16 0.80 15.76
N SER A 33 -6.35 0.96 15.16
CA SER A 33 -7.39 -0.09 15.13
C SER A 33 -7.21 -1.08 13.96
N LEU A 34 -6.08 -1.00 13.24
CA LEU A 34 -5.83 -1.77 12.04
C LEU A 34 -4.82 -2.87 12.33
N ASP A 35 -4.92 -4.00 11.63
CA ASP A 35 -3.93 -5.09 11.75
C ASP A 35 -2.68 -4.81 10.90
N ARG A 36 -2.87 -4.22 9.72
CA ARG A 36 -1.83 -4.00 8.72
C ARG A 36 -2.10 -2.79 7.85
N LEU A 37 -1.02 -2.25 7.28
CA LEU A 37 -1.04 -1.22 6.25
C LEU A 37 -0.46 -1.79 4.96
N VAL A 38 -1.08 -1.47 3.83
CA VAL A 38 -0.59 -1.83 2.50
C VAL A 38 -0.33 -0.54 1.72
N ALA A 39 0.91 -0.34 1.29
CA ALA A 39 1.27 0.73 0.36
C ALA A 39 1.20 0.20 -1.08
N VAL A 40 0.50 0.91 -1.96
CA VAL A 40 0.40 0.57 -3.39
C VAL A 40 1.06 1.67 -4.21
N GLY A 41 2.02 1.29 -5.07
CA GLY A 41 2.70 2.22 -5.96
C GLY A 41 1.80 2.63 -7.13
N ALA A 42 1.46 3.91 -7.21
CA ALA A 42 0.66 4.46 -8.32
C ALA A 42 1.49 4.73 -9.58
N GLY A 43 2.83 4.67 -9.52
CA GLY A 43 3.69 5.02 -10.65
C GLY A 43 3.71 6.52 -10.97
N LYS A 44 4.05 6.85 -12.22
CA LYS A 44 4.14 8.26 -12.66
C LYS A 44 2.75 8.79 -12.99
N VAL A 45 2.46 10.02 -12.56
CA VAL A 45 1.18 10.71 -12.82
C VAL A 45 0.84 10.75 -14.31
N SER A 46 1.83 10.99 -15.18
CA SER A 46 1.63 11.04 -16.64
C SER A 46 1.21 9.71 -17.27
N GLY A 47 1.29 8.59 -16.53
CA GLY A 47 0.86 7.27 -16.97
C GLY A 47 -0.43 6.78 -16.32
N LEU A 48 -1.10 7.62 -15.52
CA LEU A 48 -2.37 7.29 -14.86
C LEU A 48 -3.58 7.61 -15.76
N ASP A 49 -3.70 6.86 -16.86
CA ASP A 49 -4.90 6.84 -17.70
C ASP A 49 -6.01 5.94 -17.14
N ASP A 50 -7.17 5.88 -17.80
CA ASP A 50 -8.33 5.10 -17.36
C ASP A 50 -8.02 3.60 -17.16
N HIS A 51 -7.17 3.04 -18.02
CA HIS A 51 -6.78 1.63 -17.94
C HIS A 51 -5.77 1.39 -16.80
N ALA A 52 -4.88 2.34 -16.55
CA ALA A 52 -3.99 2.31 -15.39
C ALA A 52 -4.79 2.39 -14.07
N TRP A 53 -5.83 3.23 -14.01
CA TRP A 53 -6.74 3.28 -12.87
C TRP A 53 -7.49 1.96 -12.65
N LEU A 54 -8.00 1.36 -13.73
CA LEU A 54 -8.62 0.03 -13.66
C LEU A 54 -7.67 -1.03 -13.09
N LYS A 55 -6.42 -1.05 -13.56
CA LYS A 55 -5.39 -1.98 -13.05
C LYS A 55 -5.06 -1.72 -11.58
N LEU A 56 -4.90 -0.46 -11.19
CA LEU A 56 -4.57 -0.09 -9.82
C LEU A 56 -5.67 -0.53 -8.85
N GLY A 57 -6.95 -0.35 -9.21
CA GLY A 57 -8.08 -0.84 -8.43
C GLY A 57 -8.08 -2.37 -8.25
N GLY A 58 -7.72 -3.12 -9.30
CA GLY A 58 -7.53 -4.57 -9.23
C GLY A 58 -6.38 -4.97 -8.28
N THR A 59 -5.25 -4.25 -8.34
CA THR A 59 -4.12 -4.47 -7.43
C THR A 59 -4.52 -4.20 -5.98
N ILE A 60 -5.21 -3.09 -5.71
CA ILE A 60 -5.71 -2.74 -4.36
C ILE A 60 -6.64 -3.84 -3.85
N THR A 61 -7.65 -4.22 -4.64
CA THR A 61 -8.63 -5.25 -4.24
C THR A 61 -7.96 -6.60 -3.95
N THR A 62 -6.93 -6.98 -4.72
CA THR A 62 -6.17 -8.22 -4.47
C THR A 62 -5.47 -8.19 -3.11
N SER A 63 -5.02 -7.01 -2.64
CA SER A 63 -4.36 -6.86 -1.33
C SER A 63 -5.28 -7.05 -0.14
N PHE A 64 -6.61 -7.01 -0.33
CA PHE A 64 -7.57 -7.19 0.75
C PHE A 64 -7.47 -8.60 1.36
N ARG A 65 -7.16 -9.62 0.54
CA ARG A 65 -7.01 -11.02 0.97
C ARG A 65 -8.21 -11.49 1.81
N LYS A 66 -8.01 -11.74 3.10
CA LYS A 66 -9.03 -12.20 4.06
C LYS A 66 -9.48 -11.08 5.02
N ALA A 67 -9.19 -9.82 4.72
CA ALA A 67 -9.59 -8.70 5.57
C ALA A 67 -11.13 -8.66 5.67
N THR A 68 -11.62 -8.54 6.90
CA THR A 68 -13.06 -8.40 7.18
C THR A 68 -13.53 -6.96 7.02
N GLU A 69 -12.63 -5.99 7.21
CA GLU A 69 -12.86 -4.57 7.02
C GLU A 69 -11.65 -3.97 6.31
N VAL A 70 -11.89 -3.04 5.39
CA VAL A 70 -10.86 -2.33 4.64
C VAL A 70 -11.22 -0.86 4.53
N ALA A 71 -10.26 0.00 4.88
CA ALA A 71 -10.29 1.43 4.58
C ALA A 71 -9.23 1.73 3.51
N VAL A 72 -9.60 2.45 2.45
CA VAL A 72 -8.75 2.84 1.33
C VAL A 72 -8.59 4.36 1.30
#